data_AF-A0A7C7G780-F1
#
_entry.id   AF-A0A7C7G780-F1
#
_cell.length_a   1.000
_cell.length_b   1.000
_cell.length_c   1.000
_cell.angle_alpha   90.00
_cell.angle_beta   90.00
_cell.angle_gamma   90.00
#
_symmetry.space_group_name_H-M   'P 1'
#
loop_
_entity.id
_entity.type
_entity.pdbx_description
1 polymer ?
#
loop_
_entity_poly.entity_id
_entity_poly.type
_entity_poly.pdbx_seq_one_letter_code
_entity_poly.pdbx_strand_id
1 'polypeptide(L)'
;MRKLIVSFAILLVFTTAIRAQLAGTYTIGATGNYVTFTEAVDTLISQGVSGPVVFNVQDGNYPEQITIPAIAGASAANTITFQSLSLDSTA
;
A
#
# COMPACT_ATOMS: atom_id res chain seq x y z
N MET A 1 28.36 25.80 -38.29
CA MET A 1 27.92 25.97 -36.89
C MET A 1 26.98 24.83 -36.52
N ARG A 2 27.55 23.70 -36.08
CA ARG A 2 26.83 22.47 -35.72
C ARG A 2 26.68 22.45 -34.21
N LYS A 3 25.48 22.77 -33.73
CA LYS A 3 25.05 22.60 -32.34
C LYS A 3 25.33 21.14 -31.94
N LEU A 4 25.98 20.91 -30.79
CA LEU A 4 25.84 19.74 -29.90
C LEU A 4 27.16 19.47 -29.15
N ILE A 5 27.31 20.03 -27.95
CA ILE A 5 27.97 19.35 -26.83
C ILE A 5 27.12 19.67 -25.60
N VAL A 6 26.00 18.96 -25.49
CA VAL A 6 25.18 18.95 -24.27
C VAL A 6 26.00 18.26 -23.19
N SER A 7 26.05 18.90 -22.03
CA SER A 7 26.78 18.53 -20.82
C SER A 7 26.94 17.03 -20.59
N PHE A 8 28.19 16.64 -20.43
CA PHE A 8 28.67 15.36 -19.95
C PHE A 8 28.14 15.10 -18.52
N ALA A 9 27.49 13.94 -18.32
CA ALA A 9 26.97 13.37 -17.08
C ALA A 9 25.67 13.97 -16.50
N ILE A 10 24.52 13.55 -17.05
CA ILE A 10 23.33 13.31 -16.20
C ILE A 10 23.61 11.99 -15.47
N LEU A 11 23.97 12.09 -14.19
CA LEU A 11 23.92 10.94 -13.29
C LEU A 11 22.43 10.75 -12.93
N LEU A 12 21.77 9.84 -13.64
CA LEU A 12 20.44 9.35 -13.28
C LEU A 12 20.59 8.54 -11.99
N VAL A 13 20.54 9.22 -10.85
CA VAL A 13 20.45 8.58 -9.54
C VAL A 13 19.04 7.99 -9.46
N PHE A 14 18.89 6.73 -9.84
CA PHE A 14 17.69 5.96 -9.53
C PHE A 14 17.68 5.75 -8.01
N THR A 15 16.93 6.59 -7.29
CA THR A 15 16.70 6.38 -5.86
C THR A 15 15.85 5.12 -5.72
N THR A 16 16.46 4.05 -5.20
CA THR A 16 15.66 2.90 -4.77
C THR A 16 14.88 3.36 -3.55
N ALA A 17 13.56 3.50 -3.69
CA ALA A 17 12.69 3.76 -2.56
C ALA A 17 12.71 2.52 -1.66
N ILE A 18 13.46 2.59 -0.55
CA ILE A 18 13.38 1.59 0.51
C ILE A 18 12.05 1.78 1.24
N ARG A 19 11.07 0.93 0.92
CA ARG A 19 9.78 0.93 1.63
C ARG A 19 9.89 -0.05 2.81
N ALA A 20 9.59 0.43 4.01
CA ALA A 20 9.52 -0.43 5.19
C ALA A 20 8.30 -1.36 5.10
N GLN A 21 8.41 -2.54 5.71
CA GLN A 21 7.26 -3.44 5.83
C GLN A 21 6.16 -2.79 6.67
N LEU A 22 4.91 -3.16 6.41
CA LEU A 22 3.78 -2.54 7.08
C LEU A 22 3.67 -3.01 8.53
N ALA A 23 3.24 -2.10 9.41
CA ALA A 23 2.85 -2.38 10.79
C ALA A 23 1.99 -1.21 11.30
N GLY A 24 0.94 -1.54 12.07
CA GLY A 24 0.02 -0.56 12.64
C GLY A 24 -1.24 -0.33 11.81
N THR A 25 -1.85 0.84 11.99
CA THR A 25 -3.18 1.14 11.44
C THR A 25 -3.06 2.05 10.23
N TYR A 26 -3.80 1.71 9.18
CA TYR A 26 -3.94 2.47 7.94
C TYR A 26 -5.41 2.67 7.62
N THR A 27 -5.71 3.62 6.73
CA THR A 27 -7.07 3.87 6.24
C THR A 27 -7.21 3.58 4.76
N ILE A 28 -8.34 3.00 4.37
CA ILE A 28 -8.75 2.81 2.97
C ILE A 28 -9.95 3.72 2.70
N GLY A 29 -9.92 4.48 1.60
CA GLY A 29 -11.01 5.31 1.14
C GLY A 29 -10.53 6.60 0.47
N ALA A 30 -11.47 7.44 0.02
CA ALA A 30 -11.17 8.62 -0.81
C ALA A 30 -10.11 9.57 -0.23
N THR A 31 -9.98 9.62 1.11
CA THR A 31 -8.97 10.43 1.82
C THR A 31 -8.03 9.59 2.69
N GLY A 32 -8.00 8.28 2.47
CA GLY A 32 -7.21 7.32 3.25
C GLY A 32 -5.73 7.29 2.89
N ASN A 33 -4.97 6.47 3.61
CA ASN A 33 -3.59 6.13 3.22
C ASN A 33 -3.54 5.37 1.88
N TYR A 34 -4.61 4.63 1.58
CA TYR A 34 -4.84 3.95 0.32
C TYR A 34 -6.24 4.33 -0.17
N VAL A 35 -6.39 4.54 -1.48
CA VAL A 35 -7.70 4.92 -2.04
C VAL A 35 -8.60 3.70 -2.21
N THR A 36 -8.02 2.54 -2.51
CA THR A 36 -8.74 1.30 -2.86
C THR A 36 -8.20 0.09 -2.12
N PHE A 37 -8.96 -1.01 -2.13
CA PHE A 37 -8.46 -2.28 -1.61
C PHE A 37 -7.31 -2.83 -2.45
N THR A 38 -7.38 -2.67 -3.78
CA THR A 38 -6.30 -3.07 -4.69
C THR A 38 -4.97 -2.40 -4.30
N GLU A 39 -4.97 -1.09 -4.03
CA GLU A 39 -3.74 -0.38 -3.66
C GLU A 39 -3.14 -0.85 -2.32
N ALA A 40 -4.01 -1.11 -1.33
CA ALA A 40 -3.59 -1.66 -0.04
C ALA A 40 -3.02 -3.08 -0.19
N VAL A 41 -3.66 -3.95 -0.99
CA VAL A 41 -3.23 -5.33 -1.23
C VAL A 41 -1.94 -5.38 -2.06
N ASP A 42 -1.80 -4.58 -3.11
CA ASP A 42 -0.57 -4.47 -3.89
C ASP A 42 0.60 -4.01 -3.01
N THR A 43 0.31 -3.14 -2.06
CA THR A 43 1.29 -2.70 -1.05
C THR A 43 1.68 -3.84 -0.11
N LEU A 44 0.71 -4.61 0.40
CA LEU A 44 0.99 -5.82 1.20
C LEU A 44 1.81 -6.85 0.43
N ILE A 45 1.51 -7.08 -0.85
CA ILE A 45 2.24 -8.03 -1.70
C ILE A 45 3.68 -7.57 -1.91
N SER A 46 3.88 -6.27 -2.20
CA SER A 46 5.21 -5.73 -2.51
C SER A 46 6.11 -5.57 -1.29
N GLN A 47 5.55 -5.28 -0.11
CA GLN A 47 6.33 -4.94 1.10
C GLN A 47 6.23 -5.96 2.23
N GLY A 48 5.17 -6.77 2.28
CA GLY A 48 4.87 -7.62 3.42
C GLY A 48 4.56 -6.84 4.70
N VAL A 49 4.54 -7.56 5.82
CA VAL A 49 4.26 -7.01 7.15
C VAL A 49 5.36 -7.38 8.14
N SER A 50 5.70 -6.46 9.03
CA SER A 50 6.63 -6.68 10.16
C SER A 50 5.93 -6.77 11.52
N GLY A 51 4.64 -6.41 11.56
CA GLY A 51 3.78 -6.47 12.74
C GLY A 51 2.31 -6.59 12.35
N PRO A 52 1.38 -6.58 13.32
CA PRO A 52 -0.05 -6.54 13.04
C PRO A 52 -0.42 -5.30 12.21
N VAL A 53 -1.28 -5.48 11.22
CA VAL A 53 -1.78 -4.42 10.34
C VAL A 53 -3.30 -4.35 10.43
N VAL A 54 -3.84 -3.15 10.60
CA VAL A 54 -5.29 -2.89 10.56
C VAL A 54 -5.59 -1.87 9.48
N PHE A 55 -6.45 -2.20 8.54
CA PHE A 55 -7.03 -1.27 7.58
C PHE A 55 -8.43 -0.88 8.04
N ASN A 56 -8.59 0.37 8.44
CA ASN A 56 -9.89 0.99 8.71
C ASN A 56 -10.48 1.53 7.40
N VAL A 57 -11.57 0.94 6.94
CA VAL A 57 -12.18 1.21 5.65
C VAL A 57 -13.27 2.26 5.83
N GLN A 58 -13.12 3.42 5.20
CA GLN A 58 -14.15 4.45 5.13
C GLN A 58 -15.37 3.93 4.39
N ASP A 59 -16.56 4.36 4.83
CA ASP A 59 -17.82 4.01 4.16
C ASP A 59 -17.77 4.38 2.68
N GLY A 60 -18.16 3.44 1.82
CA GLY A 60 -18.08 3.61 0.38
C GLY A 60 -18.37 2.33 -0.38
N ASN A 61 -18.61 2.47 -1.69
CA ASN A 61 -18.77 1.33 -2.59
C ASN A 61 -17.44 1.02 -3.29
N TYR A 62 -16.93 -0.18 -3.11
CA TYR A 62 -15.67 -0.66 -3.68
C TYR A 62 -15.94 -1.83 -4.63
N PRO A 63 -16.33 -1.58 -5.91
CA PRO A 63 -16.69 -2.63 -6.86
C PRO A 63 -15.42 -3.27 -7.46
N GLU A 64 -14.63 -3.93 -6.61
CA GLU A 64 -13.32 -4.51 -6.94
C GLU A 64 -13.36 -6.03 -6.77
N GLN A 65 -12.58 -6.74 -7.59
CA GLN A 65 -12.29 -8.16 -7.40
C GLN A 65 -10.79 -8.30 -7.13
N ILE A 66 -10.45 -8.68 -5.90
CA ILE A 66 -9.07 -8.80 -5.45
C ILE A 66 -8.73 -10.26 -5.11
N THR A 67 -7.47 -10.63 -5.35
CA THR A 67 -6.90 -11.89 -4.86
C THR A 67 -5.83 -11.55 -3.84
N ILE A 68 -5.97 -12.07 -2.62
CA ILE A 68 -4.97 -11.89 -1.57
C ILE A 68 -4.14 -13.17 -1.48
N PRO A 69 -2.89 -13.18 -2.00
CA PRO A 69 -2.00 -14.34 -1.87
C PRO A 69 -1.42 -14.41 -0.45
N ALA A 70 -0.52 -15.36 -0.21
CA ALA A 70 0.27 -15.36 1.02
C ALA A 70 1.13 -14.09 1.09
N ILE A 71 0.97 -13.34 2.19
CA ILE A 71 1.71 -12.10 2.44
C ILE A 71 2.95 -12.40 3.28
N ALA A 72 4.11 -11.92 2.83
CA ALA A 72 5.36 -12.10 3.56
C ALA A 72 5.28 -11.48 4.96
N GLY A 73 5.70 -12.24 5.98
CA GLY A 73 5.69 -11.81 7.38
C GLY A 73 4.33 -11.91 8.08
N ALA A 74 3.25 -12.24 7.36
CA ALA A 74 1.94 -12.50 7.96
C ALA A 74 1.99 -13.81 8.77
N SER A 75 1.35 -13.80 9.94
CA SER A 75 1.32 -14.95 10.84
C SER A 75 0.13 -14.84 11.80
N ALA A 76 0.01 -15.79 12.73
CA ALA A 76 -0.97 -15.70 13.81
C ALA A 76 -0.75 -14.50 14.74
N ALA A 77 0.48 -13.98 14.83
CA ALA A 77 0.81 -12.78 15.60
C ALA A 77 0.72 -11.51 14.74
N ASN A 78 1.19 -11.58 13.49
CA ASN A 78 1.16 -10.46 12.54
C ASN A 78 -0.05 -10.60 11.62
N THR A 79 -1.22 -10.31 12.19
CA THR A 79 -2.49 -10.38 11.46
C THR A 79 -2.65 -9.20 10.51
N ILE A 80 -3.44 -9.38 9.46
CA ILE A 80 -3.90 -8.31 8.57
C ILE A 80 -5.42 -8.27 8.70
N THR A 81 -5.94 -7.18 9.26
CA THR A 81 -7.37 -7.01 9.51
C THR A 81 -7.92 -5.90 8.62
N PHE A 82 -9.00 -6.17 7.90
CA PHE A 82 -9.82 -5.15 7.25
C PHE A 82 -11.11 -5.00 8.06
N GLN A 83 -11.43 -3.77 8.45
CA GLN A 83 -12.62 -3.48 9.26
C GLN A 83 -13.22 -2.15 8.84
N SER A 84 -14.52 -1.98 9.05
CA SER A 84 -15.15 -0.67 8.87
C SER A 84 -14.52 0.36 9.80
N LEU A 85 -14.25 1.56 9.29
CA LEU A 85 -13.82 2.71 10.10
C LEU A 85 -14.92 3.15 11.06
N SER A 86 -16.19 3.08 10.64
CA SER A 86 -17.35 3.42 11.48
C SER A 86 -17.66 2.34 12.51
N LEU A 87 -17.08 1.14 12.37
CA LEU A 87 -17.42 -0.07 13.14
C LEU A 87 -18.90 -0.45 13.06
N ASP A 88 -19.61 0.07 12.06
CA ASP A 88 -21.00 -0.25 11.80
C ASP A 88 -21.10 -1.58 11.03
N SER A 89 -22.03 -2.43 11.46
CA SER A 89 -22.33 -3.72 10.82
C SER A 89 -23.67 -3.71 10.08
N THR A 90 -24.34 -2.55 9.96
CA THR A 90 -25.71 -2.41 9.44
C THR A 90 -25.81 -1.87 8.01
N ALA A 91 -24.68 -1.76 7.31
CA ALA A 91 -24.59 -1.27 5.93
C ALA A 91 -25.41 -2.10 4.93
#